data_AF-A0A7W4LJY3-F1
#
_entry.id   AF-A0A7W4LJY3-F1
#
_cell.length_a   1.000
_cell.length_b   1.000
_cell.length_c   1.000
_cell.angle_alpha   90.00
_cell.angle_beta   90.00
_cell.angle_gamma   90.00
#
_symmetry.space_group_name_H-M   'P 1'
#
loop_
_entity.id
_entity.type
_entity.pdbx_description
1 polymer ?
#
loop_
_entity_poly.entity_id
_entity_poly.type
_entity_poly.pdbx_seq_one_letter_code
_entity_poly.pdbx_strand_id
1 'polypeptide(L)'
;MDWIAGYLDNFTTFLQWVWDFLANGIYDFIKDGMVLLTKAAMYSWFQIQLFALDVAYETAQSLMSDLGVVEAVRSRWSGLPAEVANTLAFFGVPQALNIIFSALSTRFVLKFVPFFGR
;
A
#
# COMPACT_ATOMS: atom_id res chain seq x y z
N MET A 1 15.81 -17.58 59.07
CA MET A 1 16.04 -16.14 58.73
C MET A 1 16.18 -15.91 57.23
N ASP A 2 16.52 -16.93 56.44
CA ASP A 2 16.73 -16.80 54.98
C ASP A 2 15.46 -16.40 54.18
N TRP A 3 14.27 -16.82 54.60
CA TRP A 3 13.02 -16.44 53.94
C TRP A 3 12.70 -14.94 54.05
N ILE A 4 13.05 -14.31 55.18
CA ILE A 4 12.87 -12.87 55.38
C ILE A 4 13.90 -12.09 54.55
N ALA A 5 15.14 -12.58 54.50
CA ALA A 5 16.19 -11.99 53.67
C ALA A 5 15.82 -12.02 52.17
N GLY A 6 15.33 -13.17 51.67
CA GLY A 6 14.89 -13.29 50.27
C GLY A 6 13.66 -12.43 49.94
N TYR A 7 12.74 -12.23 50.89
CA TYR A 7 11.60 -11.33 50.70
C TYR A 7 12.01 -9.86 50.62
N LEU A 8 12.94 -9.44 51.49
CA LEU A 8 13.48 -8.08 51.49
C LEU A 8 14.33 -7.78 50.25
N ASP A 9 15.05 -8.77 49.74
CA ASP A 9 15.84 -8.65 48.50
C ASP A 9 14.93 -8.49 47.26
N ASN A 10 13.86 -9.29 47.16
CA ASN A 10 12.85 -9.12 46.11
C ASN A 10 12.12 -7.78 46.20
N PHE A 11 11.82 -7.31 47.42
CA PHE A 11 11.18 -6.01 47.63
C PHE A 11 12.11 -4.85 47.23
N THR A 12 13.39 -4.93 47.57
CA THR A 12 14.38 -3.91 47.18
C THR A 12 14.60 -3.91 45.67
N THR A 13 14.68 -5.09 45.05
CA THR A 13 14.78 -5.22 43.58
C THR A 13 13.56 -4.62 42.87
N PHE A 14 12.35 -4.82 43.41
CA PHE A 14 11.14 -4.18 42.89
C PHE A 14 11.21 -2.65 43.01
N LEU A 15 11.65 -2.11 44.14
CA LEU A 15 11.82 -0.67 44.31
C LEU A 15 12.90 -0.11 43.36
N GLN A 16 13.97 -0.85 43.12
CA GLN A 16 15.00 -0.50 42.14
C GLN A 16 14.42 -0.44 40.72
N TRP A 17 13.63 -1.45 40.32
CA TRP A 17 12.96 -1.47 39.02
C TRP A 17 11.97 -0.31 38.85
N VAL A 18 11.18 0.00 39.90
CA VAL A 18 10.27 1.16 39.89
C VAL A 18 11.07 2.46 39.77
N TRP A 19 12.19 2.59 40.48
CA TRP A 19 13.06 3.75 40.40
C TRP A 19 13.69 3.90 39.01
N ASP A 20 14.20 2.83 38.43
CA ASP A 20 14.80 2.81 37.09
C ASP A 20 13.76 3.11 36.01
N PHE A 21 12.52 2.62 36.18
CA PHE A 21 11.40 2.94 35.30
C PHE A 21 11.01 4.43 35.38
N LEU A 22 10.93 5.00 36.58
CA LEU A 22 10.63 6.42 36.79
C LEU A 22 11.76 7.34 36.30
N ALA A 23 13.02 6.93 36.47
CA ALA A 23 14.18 7.73 36.10
C ALA A 23 14.43 7.72 34.58
N ASN A 24 14.34 6.55 33.93
CA ASN A 24 14.72 6.40 32.52
C ASN A 24 13.66 5.67 31.68
N GLY A 25 12.88 4.74 32.27
CA GLY A 25 11.90 3.93 31.54
C GLY A 25 10.72 4.71 30.95
N ILE A 26 10.29 5.82 31.54
CA ILE A 26 9.21 6.67 30.99
C ILE A 26 9.62 7.28 29.64
N TYR A 27 10.86 7.74 29.53
CA TYR A 27 11.36 8.34 28.29
C TYR A 27 11.41 7.32 27.15
N ASP A 28 11.98 6.14 27.43
CA ASP A 28 12.06 5.05 26.45
C ASP A 28 10.67 4.53 26.08
N PHE A 29 9.75 4.40 27.03
CA PHE A 29 8.36 4.00 26.77
C PHE A 29 7.63 4.97 25.84
N ILE A 30 7.74 6.28 26.08
CA ILE A 30 7.12 7.30 25.23
C ILE A 30 7.78 7.30 23.85
N LYS A 31 9.11 7.22 23.79
CA LYS A 31 9.86 7.18 22.53
C LYS A 31 9.47 5.98 21.68
N ASP A 32 9.43 4.79 22.25
CA ASP A 32 9.03 3.56 21.56
C ASP A 32 7.56 3.60 21.14
N GLY A 33 6.69 4.15 21.99
CA GLY A 33 5.29 4.42 21.65
C GLY A 33 5.14 5.35 20.45
N MET A 34 5.89 6.45 20.40
CA MET A 34 5.89 7.39 19.27
C MET A 34 6.44 6.74 17.99
N VAL A 35 7.47 5.91 18.08
CA VAL A 35 8.00 5.14 16.94
C VAL A 35 6.93 4.18 16.40
N LEU A 36 6.23 3.46 17.27
CA LEU A 36 5.18 2.52 16.88
C LEU A 36 4.00 3.25 16.22
N LEU A 37 3.55 4.36 16.80
CA LEU A 37 2.46 5.17 16.23
C LEU A 37 2.85 5.73 14.86
N THR A 38 4.08 6.24 14.72
CA THR A 38 4.57 6.74 13.42
C THR A 38 4.65 5.61 12.39
N LYS A 39 5.11 4.43 12.79
CA LYS A 39 5.13 3.24 11.93
C LYS A 39 3.72 2.85 11.48
N ALA A 40 2.76 2.79 12.41
CA ALA A 40 1.37 2.48 12.11
C ALA A 40 0.74 3.53 11.17
N ALA A 41 1.01 4.82 11.39
CA ALA A 41 0.56 5.90 10.52
C ALA A 41 1.10 5.74 9.10
N MET A 42 2.39 5.46 8.92
CA MET A 42 2.98 5.20 7.60
C MET A 42 2.31 4.00 6.90
N TYR A 43 2.13 2.88 7.60
CA TYR A 43 1.45 1.71 7.03
C TYR A 43 0.02 2.03 6.61
N SER A 44 -0.73 2.75 7.44
CA SER A 44 -2.12 3.14 7.12
C SER A 44 -2.17 4.04 5.88
N TRP A 45 -1.23 4.97 5.74
CA TRP A 45 -1.17 5.86 4.59
C TRP A 45 -0.91 5.12 3.29
N PHE A 46 0.05 4.17 3.27
CA PHE A 46 0.30 3.32 2.11
C PHE A 46 -0.90 2.41 1.80
N GLN A 47 -1.57 1.84 2.81
CA GLN A 47 -2.76 1.03 2.58
C GLN A 47 -3.89 1.82 1.93
N ILE A 48 -4.12 3.07 2.35
CA ILE A 48 -5.11 3.95 1.74
C ILE A 48 -4.75 4.26 0.28
N GLN A 49 -3.47 4.49 -0.02
CA GLN A 49 -2.99 4.71 -1.40
C GLN A 49 -3.22 3.48 -2.29
N LEU A 50 -2.92 2.29 -1.79
CA LEU A 50 -3.15 1.04 -2.53
C LEU A 50 -4.65 0.81 -2.76
N PHE A 51 -5.48 1.01 -1.74
CA PHE A 51 -6.93 0.92 -1.88
C PHE A 51 -7.47 1.89 -2.94
N ALA A 52 -6.99 3.13 -2.96
CA ALA A 52 -7.37 4.10 -3.98
C ALA A 52 -6.93 3.69 -5.39
N LEU A 53 -5.76 3.05 -5.52
CA LEU A 53 -5.28 2.49 -6.79
C LEU A 53 -6.21 1.38 -7.28
N ASP A 54 -6.60 0.46 -6.40
CA ASP A 54 -7.47 -0.67 -6.73
C ASP A 54 -8.84 -0.18 -7.19
N VAL A 55 -9.46 0.73 -6.43
CA VAL A 55 -10.75 1.34 -6.79
C VAL A 55 -10.66 2.10 -8.11
N ALA A 56 -9.56 2.84 -8.34
CA ALA A 56 -9.35 3.56 -9.60
C ALA A 56 -9.22 2.59 -10.78
N TYR A 57 -8.52 1.49 -10.59
CA TYR A 57 -8.31 0.48 -11.62
C TYR A 57 -9.62 -0.21 -12.00
N GLU A 58 -10.40 -0.67 -11.01
CA GLU A 58 -11.72 -1.29 -11.24
C GLU A 58 -12.66 -0.34 -11.97
N THR A 59 -12.73 0.92 -11.52
CA THR A 59 -13.56 1.95 -12.14
C THR A 59 -13.08 2.28 -13.56
N ALA A 60 -11.77 2.34 -13.79
CA ALA A 60 -11.19 2.58 -15.12
C ALA A 60 -11.50 1.44 -16.09
N GLN A 61 -11.44 0.18 -15.64
CA GLN A 61 -11.83 -0.96 -16.47
C GLN A 61 -13.31 -0.95 -16.83
N SER A 62 -14.18 -0.69 -15.84
CA SER A 62 -15.62 -0.54 -16.10
C SER A 62 -15.87 0.56 -17.14
N LEU A 63 -15.25 1.72 -16.97
CA LEU A 63 -15.43 2.86 -17.88
C LEU A 63 -14.89 2.56 -19.29
N MET A 64 -13.76 1.87 -19.42
CA MET A 64 -13.23 1.45 -20.73
C MET A 64 -14.15 0.46 -21.45
N SER A 65 -14.81 -0.43 -20.70
CA SER A 65 -15.83 -1.34 -21.22
C SER A 65 -17.08 -0.57 -21.66
N ASP A 66 -17.57 0.36 -20.85
CA ASP A 66 -18.78 1.14 -21.14
C ASP A 66 -18.60 2.07 -22.36
N LEU A 67 -17.39 2.62 -22.54
CA LEU A 67 -17.04 3.47 -23.69
C LEU A 67 -16.69 2.69 -24.96
N GLY A 68 -16.62 1.36 -24.92
CA GLY A 68 -16.26 0.52 -26.07
C GLY A 68 -14.85 0.74 -26.62
N VAL A 69 -13.95 1.30 -25.81
CA VAL A 69 -12.57 1.61 -26.24
C VAL A 69 -11.81 0.31 -26.54
N VAL A 70 -12.09 -0.75 -25.78
CA VAL A 70 -11.47 -2.07 -25.95
C VAL A 70 -11.89 -2.70 -27.29
N GLU A 71 -13.17 -2.60 -27.64
CA GLU A 71 -13.72 -3.06 -28.92
C GLU A 71 -13.13 -2.28 -30.11
N ALA A 72 -12.97 -0.96 -29.97
CA ALA A 72 -12.35 -0.13 -30.99
C ALA A 72 -10.88 -0.51 -31.25
N VAL A 73 -10.10 -0.76 -30.20
CA VAL A 73 -8.70 -1.20 -30.31
C VAL A 73 -8.61 -2.57 -30.98
N ARG A 74 -9.46 -3.53 -30.59
CA ARG A 74 -9.52 -4.87 -31.19
C ARG A 74 -9.89 -4.82 -32.67
N SER A 75 -10.87 -3.99 -33.05
CA SER A 75 -11.28 -3.80 -34.44
C SER A 75 -10.13 -3.27 -35.31
N ARG A 76 -9.35 -2.30 -34.79
CA ARG A 76 -8.17 -1.77 -35.49
C ARG A 76 -7.05 -2.81 -35.60
N TRP A 77 -6.86 -3.63 -34.57
CA TRP A 77 -5.90 -4.73 -34.60
C TRP A 77 -6.27 -5.80 -35.63
N SER A 78 -7.55 -6.17 -35.74
CA SER A 78 -8.03 -7.11 -36.76
C SER A 78 -7.93 -6.59 -38.19
N GLY A 79 -7.75 -5.28 -38.37
CA GLY A 79 -7.51 -4.66 -39.68
C GLY A 79 -6.05 -4.74 -40.14
N LEU A 80 -5.12 -5.20 -39.31
CA LEU A 80 -3.73 -5.36 -39.69
C LEU A 80 -3.53 -6.63 -40.53
N PRO A 81 -2.70 -6.60 -41.59
CA PRO A 81 -2.28 -7.80 -42.31
C PRO A 81 -1.68 -8.82 -41.35
N ALA A 82 -2.05 -10.10 -41.52
CA ALA A 82 -1.70 -11.18 -40.58
C ALA A 82 -0.18 -11.29 -40.30
N GLU A 83 0.65 -10.99 -41.29
CA GLU A 83 2.11 -11.04 -41.20
C GLU A 83 2.67 -9.93 -40.29
N VAL A 84 2.10 -8.72 -40.38
CA VAL A 84 2.45 -7.58 -39.51
C VAL A 84 1.92 -7.81 -38.09
N ALA A 85 0.69 -8.31 -37.96
CA ALA A 85 0.08 -8.62 -36.67
C ALA A 85 0.86 -9.71 -35.91
N ASN A 86 1.32 -10.76 -36.60
CA ASN A 86 2.14 -11.83 -36.01
C ASN A 86 3.52 -11.32 -35.59
N THR A 87 4.13 -10.45 -36.38
CA THR A 87 5.43 -9.84 -36.04
C THR A 87 5.29 -8.95 -34.80
N LEU A 88 4.26 -8.12 -34.73
CA LEU A 88 4.01 -7.27 -33.56
C LEU A 88 3.60 -8.07 -32.32
N ALA A 89 2.88 -9.18 -32.49
CA ALA A 89 2.55 -10.10 -31.40
C ALA A 89 3.79 -10.79 -30.84
N PHE A 90 4.77 -11.14 -31.69
CA PHE A 90 6.06 -11.68 -31.24
C PHE A 90 6.82 -10.69 -30.34
N PHE A 91 6.76 -9.39 -30.66
CA PHE A 91 7.37 -8.33 -29.83
C PHE A 91 6.55 -7.96 -28.59
N GLY A 92 5.40 -8.60 -28.34
CA GLY A 92 4.56 -8.31 -27.18
C GLY A 92 3.83 -6.96 -27.25
N VAL A 93 3.74 -6.36 -28.44
CA VAL A 93 3.09 -5.06 -28.65
C VAL A 93 1.62 -5.06 -28.22
N PRO A 94 0.80 -6.10 -28.47
CA PRO A 94 -0.58 -6.16 -27.97
C PRO A 94 -0.67 -6.07 -26.44
N GLN A 95 0.20 -6.78 -25.73
CA GLN A 95 0.23 -6.80 -24.27
C GLN A 95 0.67 -5.44 -23.73
N ALA A 96 1.70 -4.83 -24.33
CA ALA A 96 2.14 -3.49 -23.97
C ALA A 96 1.04 -2.44 -24.18
N LEU A 97 0.30 -2.53 -25.29
CA LEU A 97 -0.82 -1.63 -25.59
C LEU A 97 -1.91 -1.71 -24.51
N ASN A 98 -2.30 -2.93 -24.11
CA ASN A 98 -3.29 -3.15 -23.06
C ASN A 98 -2.84 -2.57 -21.71
N ILE A 99 -1.57 -2.77 -21.34
CA ILE A 99 -1.01 -2.21 -20.10
C ILE A 99 -1.02 -0.68 -20.15
N ILE A 100 -0.63 -0.06 -21.28
CA ILE A 100 -0.62 1.39 -21.44
C ILE A 100 -2.03 1.97 -21.35
N PHE A 101 -3.01 1.38 -22.03
CA PHE A 101 -4.41 1.84 -21.96
C PHE A 101 -4.99 1.68 -20.55
N SER A 102 -4.69 0.58 -19.88
CA SER A 102 -5.10 0.37 -18.49
C SER A 102 -4.44 1.36 -17.53
N ALA A 103 -3.15 1.67 -17.73
CA ALA A 103 -2.43 2.63 -16.89
C ALA A 103 -2.90 4.07 -17.12
N LEU A 104 -3.16 4.47 -18.37
CA LEU A 104 -3.65 5.80 -18.72
C LEU A 104 -5.06 6.05 -18.17
N SER A 105 -5.96 5.07 -18.32
CA SER A 105 -7.32 5.15 -17.78
C SER A 105 -7.31 5.18 -16.25
N THR A 106 -6.53 4.31 -15.60
CA THR A 106 -6.36 4.33 -14.14
C THR A 106 -5.81 5.67 -13.65
N ARG A 107 -4.80 6.24 -14.33
CA ARG A 107 -4.26 7.58 -14.01
C ARG A 107 -5.31 8.69 -14.15
N PHE A 108 -6.19 8.59 -15.15
CA PHE A 108 -7.28 9.55 -15.32
C PHE A 108 -8.29 9.43 -14.19
N VAL A 109 -8.72 8.22 -13.85
CA VAL A 109 -9.70 7.95 -12.80
C VAL A 109 -9.17 8.28 -11.40
N LEU A 110 -7.87 8.06 -11.13
CA LEU A 110 -7.22 8.44 -9.87
C LEU A 110 -7.43 9.91 -9.50
N LYS A 111 -7.59 10.82 -10.47
CA LYS A 111 -7.91 12.24 -10.20
C LYS A 111 -9.31 12.45 -9.60
N PHE A 112 -10.22 11.52 -9.85
CA PHE A 112 -11.61 11.58 -9.40
C PHE A 112 -11.87 10.72 -8.15
N VAL A 113 -10.89 9.91 -7.72
CA VAL A 113 -11.05 9.10 -6.51
C VAL A 113 -11.09 10.02 -5.29
N PRO A 114 -12.17 9.95 -4.48
CA PRO A 114 -12.22 10.69 -3.22
C PRO A 114 -11.04 10.27 -2.34
N PHE A 115 -10.49 11.21 -1.55
CA PHE A 115 -9.24 11.11 -0.76
C PHE A 115 -7.92 11.50 -1.45
N PHE A 116 -7.81 11.45 -2.79
CA PHE A 116 -6.61 11.90 -3.52
C PHE A 116 -6.87 12.99 -4.58
N GLY A 117 -8.13 13.34 -4.83
CA GLY A 117 -8.53 14.38 -5.77
C GLY A 117 -8.08 15.78 -5.37
N ARG A 118 -6.96 16.23 -5.95
CA ARG A 118 -6.72 17.61 -6.36
C ARG A 118 -6.45 17.64 -7.86
#